data_AF-A0A957NG75-F1
#
_entry.id   AF-A0A957NG75-F1
#
_cell.length_a   1.000
_cell.length_b   1.000
_cell.length_c   1.000
_cell.angle_alpha   90.00
_cell.angle_beta   90.00
_cell.angle_gamma   90.00
#
_symmetry.space_group_name_H-M   'P 1'
#
loop_
_entity.id
_entity.type
_entity.pdbx_description
1 polymer ?
#
loop_
_entity_poly.entity_id
_entity_poly.type
_entity_poly.pdbx_seq_one_letter_code
_entity_poly.pdbx_strand_id
1 'polypeptide(L)'
;TPARLDFSPETNEMVELFRLIRRAHERLGPRAIDSYIISMTAGASDVLIVLLMAQDAGVADALDIVPLFETVRDLENAGAVMEALFTNPVYLAHLRARGMRQQVMIGYSDSNKDGGFLAANWALHRTQRTLVNVCNRHGVLLTLFHGRGGTIGRGGGPTNEAILAQPSGSVRGSIKITEQGEVVADRFANPHIANRYLGQVCNAVLRAAHRSDQG
;
A
#
# COMPACT_ATOMS: atom_id res chain seq x y z
N THR A 1 -12.05 28.79 15.84
CA THR A 1 -10.84 28.61 15.01
C THR A 1 -10.10 27.41 15.55
N PRO A 2 -9.61 26.45 14.74
CA PRO A 2 -8.69 25.45 15.28
C PRO A 2 -7.59 26.20 16.01
N ALA A 3 -7.18 25.73 17.19
CA ALA A 3 -6.13 26.38 17.98
C ALA A 3 -4.96 26.72 17.04
N ARG A 4 -4.57 28.00 16.97
CA ARG A 4 -3.34 28.40 16.29
C ARG A 4 -2.22 27.75 17.10
N LEU A 5 -1.71 26.65 16.57
CA LEU A 5 -0.60 25.95 17.18
C LEU A 5 0.67 26.69 16.77
N ASP A 6 1.43 27.14 17.75
CA ASP A 6 2.66 27.92 17.55
C ASP A 6 3.85 26.98 17.26
N PHE A 7 3.65 26.07 16.30
CA PHE A 7 4.66 25.15 15.82
C PHE A 7 5.38 25.69 14.57
N SER A 8 6.41 24.97 14.12
CA SER A 8 7.07 25.30 12.86
C SER A 8 6.08 25.27 11.69
N PRO A 9 6.35 26.01 10.58
CA PRO A 9 5.51 25.98 9.39
C PRO A 9 5.22 24.56 8.88
N GLU A 10 6.24 23.70 8.87
CA GLU A 10 6.13 22.31 8.40
C GLU A 10 5.24 21.47 9.31
N THR A 11 5.35 21.67 10.62
CA THR A 11 4.50 20.98 11.60
C THR A 11 3.04 21.41 11.44
N ASN A 12 2.80 22.70 11.25
CA ASN A 12 1.48 23.25 11.03
C ASN A 12 0.86 22.75 9.72
N GLU A 13 1.65 22.61 8.66
CA GLU A 13 1.21 22.01 7.39
C GLU A 13 0.73 20.57 7.60
N MET A 14 1.50 19.75 8.34
CA MET A 14 1.11 18.38 8.66
C MET A 14 -0.19 18.31 9.47
N VAL A 15 -0.35 19.14 10.51
CA VAL A 15 -1.59 19.17 11.30
C VAL A 15 -2.78 19.60 10.43
N GLU A 16 -2.61 20.62 9.59
CA GLU A 16 -3.69 21.07 8.69
C GLU A 16 -4.05 20.04 7.61
N LEU A 17 -3.10 19.21 7.18
CA LEU A 17 -3.39 18.09 6.27
C LEU A 17 -4.40 17.11 6.90
N PHE A 18 -4.19 16.67 8.13
CA PHE A 18 -5.13 15.75 8.79
C PHE A 18 -6.49 16.40 9.08
N ARG A 19 -6.51 17.69 9.43
CA ARG A 19 -7.76 18.46 9.54
C ARG A 19 -8.47 18.58 8.19
N LEU A 20 -7.73 18.71 7.09
CA LEU A 20 -8.28 18.71 5.74
C LEU A 20 -8.90 17.36 5.40
N ILE A 21 -8.26 16.24 5.75
CA ILE A 21 -8.83 14.89 5.58
C ILE A 21 -10.16 14.79 6.32
N ARG A 22 -10.23 15.23 7.57
CA ARG A 22 -11.49 15.28 8.34
C ARG A 22 -12.56 16.10 7.62
N ARG A 23 -12.24 17.30 7.15
CA ARG A 23 -13.18 18.15 6.39
C ARG A 23 -13.64 17.47 5.09
N ALA A 24 -12.76 16.73 4.41
CA ALA A 24 -13.12 15.96 3.23
C ALA A 24 -14.07 14.80 3.59
N HIS A 25 -13.81 14.08 4.69
CA HIS A 25 -14.69 13.02 5.19
C HIS A 25 -16.08 13.55 5.56
N GLU A 26 -16.16 14.68 6.25
CA GLU A 26 -17.43 15.31 6.65
C GLU A 26 -18.27 15.76 5.43
N ARG A 27 -17.62 16.18 4.34
CA ARG A 27 -18.30 16.75 3.15
C ARG A 27 -18.59 15.73 2.05
N LEU A 28 -17.67 14.79 1.84
CA LEU A 28 -17.67 13.86 0.69
C LEU A 28 -17.78 12.40 1.12
N GLY A 29 -17.71 12.12 2.42
CA GLY A 29 -17.67 10.78 3.00
C GLY A 29 -16.26 10.20 3.12
N PRO A 30 -16.08 9.13 3.90
CA PRO A 30 -14.76 8.57 4.24
C PRO A 30 -14.01 7.99 3.03
N ARG A 31 -14.72 7.63 1.96
CA ARG A 31 -14.11 7.12 0.71
C ARG A 31 -13.39 8.19 -0.11
N ALA A 32 -13.55 9.47 0.21
CA ALA A 32 -12.87 10.54 -0.52
C ALA A 32 -11.34 10.47 -0.34
N ILE A 33 -10.89 10.12 0.87
CA ILE A 33 -9.49 9.89 1.22
C ILE A 33 -9.46 8.72 2.18
N ASP A 34 -9.28 7.50 1.65
CA ASP A 34 -9.35 6.27 2.42
C ASP A 34 -7.99 5.69 2.79
N SER A 35 -6.90 6.26 2.25
CA SER A 35 -5.55 5.77 2.44
C SER A 35 -4.53 6.92 2.52
N TYR A 36 -3.57 6.77 3.43
CA TYR A 36 -2.46 7.70 3.63
C TYR A 36 -1.14 6.93 3.47
N ILE A 37 -0.33 7.32 2.49
CA ILE A 37 0.93 6.63 2.17
C ILE A 37 2.09 7.32 2.88
N ILE A 38 2.94 6.55 3.54
CA ILE A 38 4.15 7.04 4.20
C ILE A 38 5.37 6.63 3.38
N SER A 39 5.90 7.56 2.58
CA SER A 39 7.17 7.37 1.87
C SER A 39 8.33 7.15 2.85
N MET A 40 9.39 6.47 2.40
CA MET A 40 10.60 6.21 3.21
C MET A 40 10.31 5.62 4.60
N THR A 41 9.37 4.68 4.70
CA THR A 41 9.07 4.03 5.98
C THR A 41 10.26 3.16 6.41
N ALA A 42 10.87 3.48 7.56
CA ALA A 42 12.01 2.75 8.10
C ALA A 42 11.64 1.94 9.36
N GLY A 43 10.60 2.34 10.08
CA GLY A 43 10.21 1.73 11.35
C GLY A 43 8.73 1.80 11.68
N ALA A 44 8.34 1.05 12.73
CA ALA A 44 6.96 1.05 13.23
C ALA A 44 6.55 2.42 13.80
N SER A 45 7.51 3.21 14.29
CA SER A 45 7.29 4.58 14.77
C SER A 45 6.67 5.47 13.70
N ASP A 46 7.11 5.34 12.45
CA ASP A 46 6.67 6.20 11.34
C ASP A 46 5.17 6.03 11.11
N VAL A 47 4.71 4.78 11.15
CA VAL A 47 3.29 4.40 11.05
C VAL A 47 2.50 4.85 12.27
N LEU A 48 3.04 4.67 13.48
CA LEU A 48 2.36 5.05 14.72
C LEU A 48 2.20 6.57 14.87
N ILE A 49 3.17 7.36 14.38
CA ILE A 49 3.07 8.82 14.36
C ILE A 49 1.90 9.27 13.46
N VAL A 50 1.74 8.64 12.29
CA VAL A 50 0.61 8.93 11.40
C VAL A 50 -0.72 8.50 12.02
N LEU A 51 -0.75 7.36 12.73
CA LEU A 51 -1.94 6.93 13.46
C LEU A 51 -2.33 7.95 14.54
N LEU A 52 -1.35 8.49 15.26
CA LEU A 52 -1.59 9.54 16.25
C LEU A 52 -2.19 10.80 15.61
N MET A 53 -1.67 11.25 14.47
CA MET A 53 -2.21 12.42 13.75
C MET A 53 -3.63 12.16 13.21
N ALA A 54 -3.89 10.95 12.70
CA ALA A 54 -5.22 10.54 12.28
C ALA A 54 -6.20 10.48 13.45
N GLN A 55 -5.74 10.04 14.63
CA GLN A 55 -6.53 9.99 15.85
C GLN A 55 -6.89 11.41 16.33
N ASP A 56 -5.92 12.33 16.34
CA ASP A 56 -6.13 13.74 16.73
C ASP A 56 -7.18 14.41 15.83
N ALA A 57 -7.11 14.17 14.52
CA ALA A 57 -8.10 14.69 13.58
C ALA A 57 -9.45 13.95 13.63
N GLY A 58 -9.55 12.79 14.29
CA GLY A 58 -10.76 12.00 14.39
C GLY A 58 -11.09 11.18 13.14
N VAL A 59 -10.08 10.79 12.36
CA VAL A 59 -10.23 10.02 11.11
C VAL A 59 -9.57 8.64 11.14
N ALA A 60 -8.96 8.24 12.26
CA ALA A 60 -8.21 6.99 12.40
C ALA A 60 -9.00 5.72 12.02
N ASP A 61 -10.30 5.66 12.32
CA ASP A 61 -11.13 4.48 12.00
C ASP A 61 -11.54 4.42 10.52
N ALA A 62 -11.29 5.49 9.76
CA ALA A 62 -11.70 5.65 8.36
C ALA A 62 -10.53 5.68 7.36
N LEU A 63 -9.28 5.74 7.84
CA LEU A 63 -8.09 5.99 7.03
C LEU A 63 -7.09 4.83 7.13
N ASP A 64 -6.83 4.13 6.04
CA ASP A 64 -5.78 3.09 5.98
C ASP A 64 -4.39 3.73 5.96
N ILE A 65 -3.52 3.34 6.88
CA ILE A 65 -2.13 3.82 6.92
C ILE A 65 -1.26 2.85 6.14
N VAL A 66 -0.63 3.34 5.07
CA VAL A 66 0.06 2.52 4.07
C VAL A 66 1.56 2.80 4.12
N PRO A 67 2.37 1.98 4.80
CA PRO A 67 3.83 2.12 4.75
C PRO A 67 4.34 1.81 3.34
N LEU A 68 5.25 2.64 2.85
CA LEU A 68 5.95 2.45 1.59
C LEU A 68 7.43 2.14 1.88
N PHE A 69 7.82 0.90 1.56
CA PHE A 69 9.20 0.42 1.64
C PHE A 69 9.89 0.55 0.28
N GLU A 70 10.93 1.38 0.20
CA GLU A 70 11.55 1.82 -1.07
C GLU A 70 13.00 1.38 -1.23
N THR A 71 13.78 1.37 -0.15
CA THR A 71 15.19 0.95 -0.19
C THR A 71 15.32 -0.56 0.05
N VAL A 72 16.45 -1.13 -0.36
CA VAL A 72 16.75 -2.56 -0.11
C VAL A 72 16.70 -2.88 1.39
N ARG A 73 17.25 -2.00 2.22
CA ARG A 73 17.25 -2.15 3.69
C ARG A 73 15.84 -2.15 4.25
N ASP A 74 14.99 -1.24 3.76
CA ASP A 74 13.61 -1.12 4.24
C ASP A 74 12.77 -2.34 3.83
N LEU A 75 12.97 -2.83 2.60
CA LEU A 75 12.35 -4.07 2.11
C LEU A 75 12.75 -5.28 2.97
N GLU A 76 14.03 -5.42 3.30
CA GLU A 76 14.52 -6.49 4.18
C GLU A 76 13.93 -6.39 5.60
N ASN A 77 13.74 -5.16 6.11
CA ASN A 77 13.21 -4.90 7.45
C ASN A 77 11.66 -4.92 7.52
N ALA A 78 10.96 -4.84 6.38
CA ALA A 78 9.51 -4.67 6.31
C ALA A 78 8.74 -5.70 7.13
N GLY A 79 9.18 -6.96 7.11
CA GLY A 79 8.56 -8.02 7.91
C GLY A 79 8.60 -7.76 9.41
N ALA A 80 9.73 -7.29 9.93
CA ALA A 80 9.90 -6.99 11.35
C ALA A 80 9.11 -5.73 11.75
N VAL A 81 9.08 -4.70 10.89
CA VAL A 81 8.26 -3.51 11.09
C VAL A 81 6.78 -3.88 11.22
N MET A 82 6.27 -4.70 10.29
CA MET A 82 4.87 -5.11 10.33
C MET A 82 4.54 -6.01 11.52
N GLU A 83 5.45 -6.91 11.91
CA GLU A 83 5.30 -7.74 13.13
C GLU A 83 5.21 -6.87 14.39
N ALA A 84 6.08 -5.86 14.51
CA ALA A 84 6.05 -4.92 15.63
C ALA A 84 4.75 -4.10 15.67
N LEU A 85 4.20 -3.72 14.51
CA LEU A 85 2.91 -3.06 14.42
C LEU A 85 1.76 -3.99 14.83
N PHE A 86 1.72 -5.23 14.35
CA PHE A 86 0.61 -6.15 14.64
C PHE A 86 0.58 -6.62 16.09
N THR A 87 1.71 -6.60 16.78
CA THR A 87 1.83 -6.90 18.21
C THR A 87 1.58 -5.67 19.11
N ASN A 88 1.56 -4.46 18.54
CA ASN A 88 1.24 -3.24 19.27
C ASN A 88 -0.28 -3.15 19.52
N PRO A 89 -0.75 -3.01 20.78
CA PRO A 89 -2.17 -3.02 21.09
C PRO A 89 -2.95 -1.84 20.48
N VAL A 90 -2.32 -0.67 20.33
CA VAL A 90 -2.93 0.51 19.72
C VAL A 90 -3.14 0.30 18.22
N TYR A 91 -2.12 -0.22 17.53
CA TYR A 91 -2.23 -0.49 16.10
C TYR A 91 -3.17 -1.66 15.79
N LEU A 92 -3.19 -2.69 16.64
CA LEU A 92 -4.15 -3.79 16.52
C LEU A 92 -5.60 -3.31 16.68
N ALA A 93 -5.86 -2.35 17.57
CA ALA A 93 -7.18 -1.73 17.69
C ALA A 93 -7.57 -0.99 16.40
N HIS A 94 -6.65 -0.23 15.82
CA HIS A 94 -6.84 0.40 14.52
C HIS A 94 -7.15 -0.64 13.42
N LEU A 95 -6.35 -1.71 13.31
CA LEU A 95 -6.59 -2.79 12.35
C LEU A 95 -7.98 -3.42 12.50
N ARG A 96 -8.46 -3.64 13.73
CA ARG A 96 -9.81 -4.15 13.98
C ARG A 96 -10.88 -3.20 13.45
N ALA A 97 -10.73 -1.90 13.68
CA ALA A 97 -11.63 -0.88 13.12
C ALA A 97 -11.61 -0.89 11.58
N ARG A 98 -10.46 -1.24 10.98
CA ARG A 98 -10.28 -1.39 9.53
C ARG A 98 -10.58 -2.79 8.98
N GLY A 99 -11.17 -3.68 9.78
CA GLY A 99 -11.58 -5.02 9.35
C GLY A 99 -10.44 -6.00 9.17
N MET A 100 -9.39 -5.89 10.00
CA MET A 100 -8.16 -6.70 9.97
C MET A 100 -7.48 -6.67 8.60
N ARG A 101 -7.41 -5.49 7.98
CA ARG A 101 -6.78 -5.28 6.66
C ARG A 101 -5.57 -4.37 6.78
N GLN A 102 -4.52 -4.71 6.05
CA GLN A 102 -3.33 -3.88 5.93
C GLN A 102 -2.96 -3.71 4.46
N GLN A 103 -2.83 -2.46 4.02
CA GLN A 103 -2.19 -2.14 2.75
C GLN A 103 -0.70 -1.91 2.97
N VAL A 104 0.17 -2.47 2.13
CA VAL A 104 1.61 -2.17 2.14
C VAL A 104 2.03 -1.81 0.74
N MET A 105 2.67 -0.65 0.57
CA MET A 105 3.20 -0.23 -0.72
C MET A 105 4.65 -0.65 -0.87
N ILE A 106 4.98 -1.14 -2.06
CA ILE A 106 6.34 -1.56 -2.42
C ILE A 106 6.84 -0.77 -3.61
N GLY A 107 7.99 -0.12 -3.44
CA GLY A 107 8.65 0.69 -4.46
C GLY A 107 9.63 -0.15 -5.28
N TYR A 108 9.48 -0.13 -6.62
CA TYR A 108 10.38 -0.85 -7.53
C TYR A 108 11.55 0.02 -8.03
N SER A 109 11.36 1.34 -8.09
CA SER A 109 12.21 2.24 -8.88
C SER A 109 13.45 2.77 -8.16
N ASP A 110 13.43 2.89 -6.83
CA ASP A 110 14.61 3.34 -6.08
C ASP A 110 15.51 2.17 -5.67
N SER A 111 14.95 0.98 -5.42
CA SER A 111 15.73 -0.25 -5.24
C SER A 111 16.63 -0.61 -6.45
N ASN A 112 16.20 -0.28 -7.68
CA ASN A 112 17.00 -0.51 -8.90
C ASN A 112 18.27 0.35 -8.97
N LYS A 113 18.28 1.52 -8.31
CA LYS A 113 19.47 2.39 -8.27
C LYS A 113 20.52 1.86 -7.29
N ASP A 114 20.11 1.11 -6.28
CA ASP A 114 20.98 0.68 -5.17
C ASP A 114 21.63 -0.70 -5.36
N GLY A 115 20.97 -1.65 -6.06
CA GLY A 115 21.43 -3.06 -6.11
C GLY A 115 21.42 -3.73 -7.48
N GLY A 116 21.00 -3.03 -8.53
CA GLY A 116 20.80 -3.60 -9.87
C GLY A 116 19.49 -4.40 -10.02
N PHE A 117 19.02 -4.53 -11.27
CA PHE A 117 17.66 -4.97 -11.60
C PHE A 117 17.28 -6.37 -11.05
N LEU A 118 18.17 -7.36 -11.15
CA LEU A 118 17.87 -8.72 -10.70
C LEU A 118 17.79 -8.80 -9.16
N ALA A 119 18.73 -8.17 -8.47
CA ALA A 119 18.77 -8.18 -7.00
C ALA A 119 17.56 -7.44 -6.42
N ALA A 120 17.17 -6.30 -7.01
CA ALA A 120 15.98 -5.56 -6.61
C ALA A 120 14.70 -6.41 -6.77
N ASN A 121 14.50 -7.06 -7.91
CA ASN A 121 13.34 -7.94 -8.12
C ASN A 121 13.33 -9.15 -7.16
N TRP A 122 14.49 -9.74 -6.89
CA TRP A 122 14.59 -10.83 -5.92
C TRP A 122 14.28 -10.39 -4.49
N ALA A 123 14.82 -9.24 -4.07
CA ALA A 123 14.54 -8.65 -2.76
C ALA A 123 13.05 -8.34 -2.60
N LEU A 124 12.41 -7.78 -3.62
CA LEU A 124 10.96 -7.54 -3.65
C LEU A 124 10.18 -8.85 -3.52
N HIS A 125 10.51 -9.87 -4.32
CA HIS A 125 9.83 -11.17 -4.24
C HIS A 125 9.94 -11.79 -2.84
N ARG A 126 11.14 -11.77 -2.24
CA ARG A 126 11.37 -12.25 -0.87
C ARG A 126 10.57 -11.44 0.15
N THR A 127 10.55 -10.12 0.00
CA THR A 127 9.83 -9.21 0.91
C THR A 127 8.33 -9.46 0.86
N GLN A 128 7.75 -9.59 -0.32
CA GLN A 128 6.33 -9.93 -0.49
C GLN A 128 5.98 -11.25 0.21
N ARG A 129 6.81 -12.30 0.06
CA ARG A 129 6.62 -13.57 0.79
C ARG A 129 6.67 -13.39 2.31
N THR A 130 7.64 -12.62 2.79
CA THR A 130 7.76 -12.32 4.22
C THR A 130 6.52 -11.59 4.74
N LEU A 131 6.05 -10.57 4.02
CA LEU A 131 4.85 -9.80 4.38
C LEU A 131 3.59 -10.69 4.41
N VAL A 132 3.40 -11.55 3.41
CA VAL A 132 2.31 -12.54 3.38
C VAL A 132 2.37 -13.42 4.64
N ASN A 133 3.54 -13.96 4.97
CA ASN A 133 3.71 -14.83 6.13
C ASN A 133 3.43 -14.11 7.45
N VAL A 134 3.93 -12.88 7.62
CA VAL A 134 3.67 -12.05 8.81
C VAL A 134 2.18 -11.78 8.95
N CYS A 135 1.52 -11.32 7.88
CA CYS A 135 0.09 -11.03 7.90
C CYS A 135 -0.74 -12.29 8.21
N ASN A 136 -0.38 -13.45 7.64
CA ASN A 136 -1.04 -14.72 7.92
C ASN A 136 -0.96 -15.13 9.39
N ARG A 137 0.22 -15.03 10.02
CA ARG A 137 0.39 -15.36 11.44
C ARG A 137 -0.49 -14.52 12.36
N HIS A 138 -0.76 -13.28 11.97
CA HIS A 138 -1.56 -12.32 12.75
C HIS A 138 -3.03 -12.23 12.29
N GLY A 139 -3.45 -13.07 11.34
CA GLY A 139 -4.82 -13.02 10.80
C GLY A 139 -5.17 -11.71 10.09
N VAL A 140 -4.17 -11.02 9.54
CA VAL A 140 -4.33 -9.76 8.81
C VAL A 140 -4.44 -10.05 7.31
N LEU A 141 -5.43 -9.46 6.66
CA LEU A 141 -5.58 -9.50 5.21
C LEU A 141 -4.68 -8.45 4.56
N LEU A 142 -3.58 -8.92 3.95
CA LEU A 142 -2.65 -8.08 3.21
C LEU A 142 -3.23 -7.68 1.85
N THR A 143 -3.09 -6.40 1.50
CA THR A 143 -3.19 -5.91 0.12
C THR A 143 -1.87 -5.25 -0.25
N LEU A 144 -1.17 -5.81 -1.25
CA LEU A 144 0.01 -5.17 -1.79
C LEU A 144 -0.38 -4.04 -2.74
N PHE A 145 0.24 -2.87 -2.53
CA PHE A 145 0.14 -1.72 -3.39
C PHE A 145 1.41 -1.59 -4.22
N HIS A 146 1.29 -1.88 -5.51
CA HIS A 146 2.38 -1.81 -6.47
C HIS A 146 2.55 -0.38 -6.99
N GLY A 147 3.66 0.25 -6.61
CA GLY A 147 4.02 1.58 -7.06
C GLY A 147 4.56 1.65 -8.49
N ARG A 148 4.98 2.85 -8.87
CA ARG A 148 5.53 3.15 -10.20
C ARG A 148 6.77 2.30 -10.50
N GLY A 149 6.83 1.74 -11.71
CA GLY A 149 8.08 1.23 -12.28
C GLY A 149 8.32 -0.28 -12.18
N GLY A 150 7.43 -1.03 -11.52
CA GLY A 150 7.46 -2.49 -11.55
C GLY A 150 7.05 -3.06 -12.91
N THR A 151 7.31 -4.34 -13.15
CA THR A 151 6.88 -5.08 -14.36
C THR A 151 5.38 -4.94 -14.62
N ILE A 152 4.58 -4.78 -13.56
CA ILE A 152 3.12 -4.55 -13.59
C ILE A 152 2.76 -3.18 -14.21
N GLY A 153 3.55 -2.13 -13.93
CA GLY A 153 3.23 -0.74 -14.26
C GLY A 153 3.90 -0.20 -15.52
N ARG A 154 4.94 -0.85 -16.06
CA ARG A 154 5.72 -0.35 -17.21
C ARG A 154 5.33 -0.94 -18.57
N GLY A 155 4.26 -1.74 -18.65
CA GLY A 155 3.85 -2.33 -19.94
C GLY A 155 4.91 -3.22 -20.61
N GLY A 156 5.98 -3.60 -19.90
CA GLY A 156 7.09 -4.43 -20.41
C GLY A 156 6.74 -5.91 -20.54
N GLY A 157 5.51 -6.28 -20.20
CA GLY A 157 4.91 -7.60 -20.36
C GLY A 157 3.40 -7.51 -20.06
N PRO A 158 2.61 -8.56 -20.33
CA PRO A 158 1.19 -8.54 -20.04
C PRO A 158 0.97 -8.35 -18.53
N THR A 159 0.27 -7.29 -18.10
CA THR A 159 -0.07 -7.04 -16.68
C THR A 159 -0.68 -8.28 -16.01
N ASN A 160 -1.43 -9.08 -16.77
CA ASN A 160 -1.96 -10.38 -16.34
C ASN A 160 -0.86 -11.35 -15.86
N GLU A 161 0.20 -11.53 -16.63
CA GLU A 161 1.30 -12.44 -16.29
C GLU A 161 2.07 -11.94 -15.07
N ALA A 162 2.31 -10.63 -14.98
CA ALA A 162 3.01 -10.03 -13.85
C ALA A 162 2.24 -10.19 -12.52
N ILE A 163 0.90 -10.14 -12.57
CA ILE A 163 0.02 -10.45 -11.42
C ILE A 163 0.08 -11.95 -11.08
N LEU A 164 0.00 -12.83 -12.08
CA LEU A 164 0.07 -14.28 -11.88
C LEU A 164 1.42 -14.77 -11.36
N ALA A 165 2.49 -14.03 -11.61
CA ALA A 165 3.84 -14.30 -11.14
C ALA A 165 4.10 -13.81 -9.69
N GLN A 166 3.14 -13.10 -9.08
CA GLN A 166 3.28 -12.70 -7.68
C GLN A 166 3.28 -13.94 -6.75
N PRO A 167 3.93 -13.86 -5.57
CA PRO A 167 3.96 -14.97 -4.63
C PRO A 167 2.56 -15.46 -4.21
N SER A 168 2.42 -16.75 -3.90
CA SER A 168 1.17 -17.29 -3.37
C SER A 168 0.73 -16.53 -2.10
N GLY A 169 -0.56 -16.26 -1.97
CA GLY A 169 -1.13 -15.50 -0.86
C GLY A 169 -0.93 -13.98 -0.91
N SER A 170 -0.15 -13.46 -1.87
CA SER A 170 0.04 -12.01 -2.04
C SER A 170 -1.10 -11.30 -2.76
N VAL A 171 -1.88 -12.05 -3.55
CA VAL A 171 -3.04 -11.58 -4.31
C VAL A 171 -4.26 -12.38 -3.83
N ARG A 172 -4.77 -12.04 -2.64
CA ARG A 172 -5.94 -12.67 -2.01
C ARG A 172 -7.24 -11.99 -2.42
N GLY A 173 -7.49 -11.97 -3.73
CA GLY A 173 -8.68 -11.33 -4.31
C GLY A 173 -8.63 -9.80 -4.33
N SER A 174 -7.53 -9.19 -3.90
CA SER A 174 -7.31 -7.74 -3.94
C SER A 174 -5.93 -7.44 -4.46
N ILE A 175 -5.83 -6.39 -5.28
CA ILE A 175 -4.57 -5.79 -5.73
C ILE A 175 -4.77 -4.28 -5.86
N LYS A 176 -3.75 -3.50 -5.53
CA LYS A 176 -3.72 -2.05 -5.75
C LYS A 176 -2.50 -1.71 -6.61
N ILE A 177 -2.70 -0.95 -7.68
CA ILE A 177 -1.65 -0.66 -8.67
C ILE A 177 -1.68 0.83 -8.99
N THR A 178 -0.52 1.48 -9.04
CA THR A 178 -0.39 2.83 -9.57
C THR A 178 -0.34 2.78 -11.09
N GLU A 179 -1.35 3.35 -11.75
CA GLU A 179 -1.32 3.64 -13.18
C GLU A 179 -0.44 4.88 -13.44
N GLN A 180 0.55 4.76 -14.31
CA GLN A 180 1.41 5.89 -14.64
C GLN A 180 0.70 6.84 -15.61
N GLY A 181 0.88 8.15 -15.45
CA GLY A 181 0.22 9.15 -16.32
C GLY A 181 0.51 8.92 -17.80
N GLU A 182 1.73 8.49 -18.12
CA GLU A 182 2.16 8.15 -19.49
C GLU A 182 1.40 6.98 -20.12
N VAL A 183 0.83 6.05 -19.33
CA VAL A 183 0.08 4.88 -19.86
C VAL A 183 -1.43 5.05 -19.82
N VAL A 184 -1.95 6.13 -19.20
CA VAL A 184 -3.41 6.30 -19.01
C VAL A 184 -4.13 6.39 -20.35
N ALA A 185 -3.61 7.17 -21.29
CA ALA A 185 -4.24 7.33 -22.60
C ALA A 185 -4.29 5.98 -23.35
N ASP A 186 -3.18 5.25 -23.39
CA ASP A 186 -3.08 3.96 -24.07
C ASP A 186 -4.03 2.90 -23.49
N ARG A 187 -4.28 2.94 -22.17
CA ARG A 187 -5.12 1.95 -21.47
C ARG A 187 -6.59 2.32 -21.42
N PHE A 188 -6.92 3.61 -21.33
CA PHE A 188 -8.28 4.05 -20.96
C PHE A 188 -8.95 4.99 -21.97
N ALA A 189 -8.24 5.52 -22.98
CA ALA A 189 -8.86 6.43 -23.95
C ALA A 189 -9.86 5.73 -24.89
N ASN A 190 -9.71 4.41 -25.10
CA ASN A 190 -10.64 3.62 -25.90
C ASN A 190 -11.41 2.62 -25.00
N PRO A 191 -12.75 2.64 -24.97
CA PRO A 191 -13.56 1.75 -24.14
C PRO A 191 -13.30 0.25 -24.35
N HIS A 192 -12.99 -0.18 -25.58
CA HIS A 192 -12.69 -1.60 -25.86
C HIS A 192 -11.33 -2.02 -25.28
N ILE A 193 -10.33 -1.14 -25.39
CA ILE A 193 -9.01 -1.38 -24.80
C ILE A 193 -9.11 -1.38 -23.27
N ALA A 194 -9.84 -0.42 -22.70
CA ALA A 194 -10.08 -0.32 -21.27
C ALA A 194 -10.76 -1.58 -20.71
N ASN A 195 -11.85 -2.04 -21.36
CA ASN A 195 -12.55 -3.25 -20.95
C ASN A 195 -11.65 -4.50 -21.04
N ARG A 196 -10.85 -4.61 -22.09
CA ARG A 196 -9.88 -5.71 -22.23
C ARG A 196 -8.84 -5.68 -21.11
N TYR A 197 -8.29 -4.51 -20.81
CA TYR A 197 -7.30 -4.32 -19.75
C TYR A 197 -7.87 -4.68 -18.37
N LEU A 198 -9.03 -4.14 -18.02
CA LEU A 198 -9.72 -4.45 -16.76
C LEU A 198 -10.06 -5.94 -16.68
N GLY A 199 -10.56 -6.54 -17.76
CA GLY A 199 -10.83 -7.98 -17.82
C GLY A 199 -9.58 -8.85 -17.60
N GLN A 200 -8.43 -8.42 -18.14
CA GLN A 200 -7.15 -9.10 -17.91
C GLN A 200 -6.69 -9.00 -16.46
N VAL A 201 -6.83 -7.83 -15.82
CA VAL A 201 -6.51 -7.65 -14.40
C VAL A 201 -7.44 -8.50 -13.52
N CYS A 202 -8.76 -8.42 -13.73
CA CYS A 202 -9.73 -9.22 -13.00
C CYS A 202 -9.47 -10.72 -13.14
N ASN A 203 -9.22 -11.20 -14.36
CA ASN A 203 -8.89 -12.61 -14.59
C ASN A 203 -7.64 -13.04 -13.81
N ALA A 204 -6.58 -12.24 -13.82
CA ALA A 204 -5.36 -12.57 -13.12
C ALA A 204 -5.55 -12.62 -11.61
N VAL A 205 -6.26 -11.63 -11.04
CA VAL A 205 -6.55 -11.57 -9.59
C VAL A 205 -7.37 -12.78 -9.14
N LEU A 206 -8.42 -13.14 -9.88
CA LEU A 206 -9.26 -14.29 -9.54
C LEU A 206 -8.47 -15.61 -9.62
N ARG A 207 -7.64 -15.78 -10.64
CA ARG A 207 -6.80 -16.98 -10.78
C ARG A 207 -5.71 -17.07 -9.72
N ALA A 208 -5.09 -15.93 -9.36
CA ALA A 208 -4.08 -15.88 -8.30
C ALA A 208 -4.69 -16.16 -6.91
N ALA A 209 -5.90 -15.65 -6.66
CA ALA A 209 -6.65 -15.95 -5.44
C ALA A 209 -6.96 -17.45 -5.34
N HIS A 210 -7.48 -18.07 -6.40
CA HIS A 210 -7.80 -19.50 -6.41
C HIS A 210 -6.59 -20.40 -6.16
N ARG A 211 -5.42 -20.06 -6.71
CA ARG A 211 -4.17 -20.81 -6.45
C ARG A 211 -3.73 -20.73 -4.99
N SER A 212 -4.04 -19.63 -4.31
CA SER A 212 -3.67 -19.41 -2.91
C SER A 212 -4.53 -20.21 -1.93
N ASP A 213 -5.73 -20.64 -2.33
CA ASP A 213 -6.62 -21.48 -1.52
C ASP A 213 -6.29 -22.97 -1.62
N GLN A 214 -5.47 -23.38 -2.60
CA GLN A 214 -5.11 -24.79 -2.83
C GLN A 214 -3.78 -25.22 -2.21
N GLY A 215 -3.01 -24.31 -1.61
CA GLY A 215 -1.69 -24.57 -1.02
C GLY A 215 -1.62 -24.17 0.44
#